data_AF-A0A1C4PQS0-F1
#
_entry.id   AF-A0A1C4PQS0-F1
#
_cell.length_a   1.000
_cell.length_b   1.000
_cell.length_c   1.000
_cell.angle_alpha   90.00
_cell.angle_beta   90.00
_cell.angle_gamma   90.00
#
_symmetry.space_group_name_H-M   'P 1'
#
loop_
_entity.id
_entity.type
_entity.pdbx_description
1 polymer ?
#
loop_
_entity_poly.entity_id
_entity_poly.type
_entity_poly.pdbx_seq_one_letter_code
_entity_poly.pdbx_strand_id
1 'polypeptide(L)'
;MPSGVRASRVLLFVLGGSQALVALLTLAFALWLGARSASASEEVGELLLLAGGASAVTAVPFALFACWGLVTAARYGSGGPGTRLSALLYTTSVAALGVLLSSALPWMYGTGLCLALAAFVLLAAGEAGEWFDGRAY
;
A
#
# COMPACT_ATOMS: atom_id res chain seq x y z
N MET A 1 24.53 -4.13 -2.50
CA MET A 1 23.17 -4.37 -1.96
C MET A 1 23.12 -5.74 -1.33
N PRO A 2 23.05 -5.81 0.01
CA PRO A 2 22.80 -7.05 0.76
C PRO A 2 21.51 -7.76 0.32
N SER A 3 21.42 -9.05 0.58
CA SER A 3 20.25 -9.88 0.27
C SER A 3 18.96 -9.34 0.92
N GLY A 4 19.04 -8.89 2.18
CA GLY A 4 17.92 -8.29 2.91
C GLY A 4 17.41 -6.97 2.31
N VAL A 5 18.31 -6.12 1.82
CA VAL A 5 17.94 -4.87 1.11
C VAL A 5 17.25 -5.18 -0.21
N ARG A 6 17.72 -6.20 -0.94
CA ARG A 6 17.07 -6.64 -2.18
C ARG A 6 15.68 -7.22 -1.92
N ALA A 7 15.55 -8.06 -0.88
CA ALA A 7 14.27 -8.64 -0.49
C ALA A 7 13.26 -7.58 -0.07
N SER A 8 13.65 -6.63 0.78
CA SER A 8 12.78 -5.52 1.20
C SER A 8 12.33 -4.65 0.02
N ARG A 9 13.21 -4.39 -0.96
CA ARG A 9 12.81 -3.71 -2.21
C ARG A 9 11.69 -4.44 -2.95
N VAL A 10 11.82 -5.76 -3.09
CA VAL A 10 10.80 -6.59 -3.76
C VAL A 10 9.49 -6.55 -2.96
N LEU A 11 9.56 -6.69 -1.63
CA LEU A 11 8.38 -6.62 -0.77
C LEU A 11 7.66 -5.28 -0.88
N LEU A 12 8.38 -4.16 -1.00
CA LEU A 12 7.76 -2.85 -1.23
C LEU A 12 7.06 -2.76 -2.58
N PHE A 13 7.63 -3.34 -3.65
CA PHE A 13 6.95 -3.42 -4.95
C PHE A 13 5.67 -4.26 -4.87
N VAL A 14 5.70 -5.37 -4.13
CA VAL A 14 4.51 -6.21 -3.94
C VAL A 14 3.45 -5.49 -3.10
N LEU A 15 3.85 -4.80 -2.02
CA LEU A 15 2.95 -4.00 -1.18
C LEU A 15 2.33 -2.83 -1.95
N GLY A 16 3.17 -1.97 -2.56
CA GLY A 16 2.68 -0.83 -3.34
C GLY A 16 1.88 -1.27 -4.57
N GLY A 17 2.31 -2.34 -5.25
CA GLY A 17 1.61 -2.90 -6.40
C GLY A 17 0.25 -3.52 -6.06
N SER A 18 0.16 -4.25 -4.96
CA SER A 18 -1.12 -4.78 -4.48
C SER A 18 -2.09 -3.67 -4.06
N GLN A 19 -1.60 -2.61 -3.40
CA GLN A 19 -2.40 -1.43 -3.10
C GLN A 19 -2.87 -0.70 -4.36
N ALA A 20 -2.01 -0.60 -5.39
CA ALA A 20 -2.38 -0.02 -6.68
C ALA A 20 -3.50 -0.83 -7.34
N LEU A 21 -3.39 -2.16 -7.32
CA LEU A 21 -4.39 -3.05 -7.87
C LEU A 21 -5.73 -2.93 -7.14
N VAL A 22 -5.71 -2.89 -5.81
CA VAL A 22 -6.92 -2.68 -5.00
C VAL A 22 -7.54 -1.32 -5.32
N ALA A 23 -6.75 -0.24 -5.38
CA ALA A 23 -7.24 1.09 -5.72
C ALA A 23 -7.93 1.11 -7.10
N LEU A 24 -7.31 0.50 -8.11
CA LEU A 24 -7.87 0.40 -9.45
C LEU A 24 -9.17 -0.40 -9.49
N LEU A 25 -9.22 -1.54 -8.78
CA LEU A 25 -10.43 -2.36 -8.70
C LEU A 25 -11.56 -1.63 -7.98
N THR A 26 -11.28 -0.94 -6.88
CA THR A 26 -12.26 -0.14 -6.14
C THR A 26 -12.77 1.02 -6.99
N LEU A 27 -11.90 1.70 -7.75
CA LEU A 27 -12.31 2.77 -8.65
C LEU A 27 -13.18 2.23 -9.80
N ALA A 28 -12.81 1.10 -10.41
CA ALA A 28 -13.62 0.45 -11.43
C ALA A 28 -15.00 0.04 -10.89
N PHE A 29 -15.05 -0.46 -9.65
CA PHE A 29 -16.29 -0.80 -8.98
C PHE A 29 -17.15 0.44 -8.70
N ALA A 30 -16.55 1.55 -8.26
CA ALA A 30 -17.25 2.82 -8.07
C ALA A 30 -17.90 3.32 -9.38
N LEU A 31 -17.15 3.26 -10.50
CA LEU A 31 -17.66 3.63 -11.82
C LEU A 31 -18.80 2.71 -12.26
N TRP A 32 -18.68 1.41 -12.01
CA TRP A 32 -19.71 0.43 -12.34
C TRP A 32 -21.01 0.65 -11.56
N LEU A 33 -20.92 0.96 -10.26
CA LEU A 33 -22.07 1.34 -9.44
C LEU A 33 -22.74 2.62 -9.94
N GLY A 34 -21.93 3.63 -10.27
CA GLY A 34 -22.42 4.87 -10.88
C GLY A 34 -23.17 4.61 -12.18
N ALA A 35 -22.64 3.76 -13.07
CA ALA A 35 -23.32 3.40 -14.31
C ALA A 35 -24.65 2.64 -14.07
N ARG A 36 -24.70 1.77 -13.05
CA ARG A 36 -25.93 1.04 -12.68
C ARG A 36 -27.02 1.95 -12.12
N SER A 37 -26.64 3.00 -11.40
CA SER A 37 -27.60 3.93 -10.78
C SER A 37 -28.54 4.58 -11.80
N ALA A 38 -28.06 4.87 -13.02
CA ALA A 38 -28.85 5.51 -14.08
C ALA A 38 -29.99 4.64 -14.62
N SER A 39 -29.98 3.33 -14.32
CA SER A 39 -30.96 2.34 -14.79
C SER A 39 -31.83 1.77 -13.67
N ALA A 40 -31.62 2.21 -12.43
CA ALA A 40 -32.32 1.72 -11.25
C ALA A 40 -33.56 2.57 -10.92
N SER A 41 -34.43 2.06 -10.04
CA SER A 41 -35.46 2.88 -9.42
C SER A 41 -34.82 3.99 -8.58
N GLU A 42 -35.52 5.10 -8.37
CA GLU A 42 -34.98 6.33 -7.76
C GLU A 42 -34.27 6.06 -6.41
N GLU A 43 -34.93 5.36 -5.48
CA GLU A 43 -34.37 4.98 -4.18
C GLU A 43 -33.12 4.10 -4.29
N VAL A 44 -33.11 3.15 -5.23
CA VAL A 44 -31.96 2.26 -5.46
C VAL A 44 -30.83 3.01 -6.16
N GLY A 45 -31.17 3.94 -7.05
CA GLY A 45 -30.23 4.80 -7.76
C GLY A 45 -29.45 5.70 -6.82
N GLU A 46 -30.13 6.35 -5.87
CA GLU A 46 -29.48 7.17 -4.83
C GLU A 46 -28.53 6.33 -3.96
N LEU A 47 -28.96 5.14 -3.56
CA LEU A 47 -28.15 4.25 -2.72
C LEU A 47 -26.90 3.74 -3.47
N LEU A 48 -27.03 3.45 -4.76
CA LEU A 48 -25.91 3.09 -5.64
C LEU A 48 -24.94 4.25 -5.86
N LEU A 49 -25.44 5.48 -6.01
CA LEU A 49 -24.60 6.68 -6.13
C LEU A 49 -23.82 6.94 -4.85
N LEU A 50 -24.47 6.81 -3.69
CA LEU A 50 -23.80 6.96 -2.39
C LEU A 50 -22.72 5.90 -2.21
N ALA A 51 -23.03 4.63 -2.52
CA ALA A 51 -22.06 3.54 -2.46
C ALA A 51 -20.90 3.72 -3.44
N GLY A 52 -21.18 4.18 -4.66
CA GLY A 52 -20.17 4.50 -5.67
C GLY A 52 -19.27 5.65 -5.22
N GLY A 53 -19.85 6.73 -4.69
CA GLY A 53 -19.12 7.87 -4.14
C GLY A 53 -18.22 7.47 -2.96
N ALA A 54 -18.74 6.70 -2.01
CA ALA A 54 -17.96 6.19 -0.88
C ALA A 54 -16.80 5.29 -1.34
N SER A 55 -17.03 4.45 -2.36
CA SER A 55 -16.01 3.60 -2.97
C SER A 55 -14.92 4.43 -3.66
N ALA A 56 -15.29 5.48 -4.38
CA ALA A 56 -14.33 6.38 -5.03
C ALA A 56 -13.46 7.12 -4.00
N VAL A 57 -14.06 7.64 -2.92
CA VAL A 57 -13.35 8.32 -1.84
C VAL A 57 -12.37 7.39 -1.13
N THR A 58 -12.76 6.13 -0.91
CA THR A 58 -11.87 5.12 -0.31
C THR A 58 -10.74 4.68 -1.23
N ALA A 59 -10.89 4.74 -2.56
CA ALA A 59 -9.81 4.39 -3.50
C ALA A 59 -8.63 5.40 -3.49
N VAL A 60 -8.88 6.67 -3.20
CA VAL A 60 -7.86 7.73 -3.18
C VAL A 60 -6.69 7.44 -2.22
N PRO A 61 -6.90 7.15 -0.92
CA PRO A 61 -5.80 6.84 -0.02
C PRO A 61 -5.03 5.59 -0.45
N PHE A 62 -5.69 4.55 -0.98
CA PHE A 62 -4.99 3.38 -1.51
C PHE A 62 -4.06 3.74 -2.67
N ALA A 63 -4.50 4.61 -3.59
CA ALA A 63 -3.67 5.07 -4.69
C ALA A 63 -2.46 5.89 -4.20
N LEU A 64 -2.64 6.74 -3.17
CA LEU A 64 -1.54 7.50 -2.57
C LEU A 64 -0.51 6.59 -1.89
N PHE A 65 -0.95 5.62 -1.10
CA PHE A 65 -0.05 4.64 -0.47
C PHE A 65 0.64 3.76 -1.51
N ALA A 66 -0.07 3.36 -2.56
CA ALA A 66 0.51 2.62 -3.68
C ALA A 66 1.64 3.40 -4.35
N CYS A 67 1.39 4.66 -4.70
CA CYS A 67 2.40 5.55 -5.27
C CYS A 67 3.59 5.73 -4.33
N TRP A 68 3.37 5.93 -3.04
CA TRP A 68 4.45 6.07 -2.06
C TRP A 68 5.30 4.80 -1.97
N GLY A 69 4.69 3.62 -1.87
CA GLY A 69 5.39 2.34 -1.83
C GLY A 69 6.23 2.11 -3.09
N LEU A 70 5.64 2.33 -4.27
CA LEU A 70 6.30 2.14 -5.57
C LEU A 70 7.46 3.12 -5.80
N VAL A 71 7.26 4.41 -5.50
CA VAL A 71 8.31 5.43 -5.62
C VAL A 71 9.44 5.15 -4.66
N THR A 72 9.12 4.75 -3.43
CA THR A 72 10.13 4.37 -2.44
C THR A 72 10.92 3.16 -2.94
N ALA A 73 10.27 2.11 -3.43
CA ALA A 73 10.92 0.91 -3.99
C ALA A 73 11.79 1.21 -5.23
N ALA A 74 11.37 2.13 -6.08
CA ALA A 74 12.14 2.58 -7.25
C ALA A 74 13.43 3.31 -6.82
N ARG A 75 13.36 4.11 -5.75
CA ARG A 75 14.50 4.85 -5.20
C ARG A 75 15.50 4.01 -4.42
N TYR A 76 15.26 2.72 -4.20
CA TYR A 76 16.26 1.86 -3.57
C TYR A 76 17.57 1.82 -4.37
N GLY A 77 17.53 2.00 -5.70
CA GLY A 77 18.75 2.00 -6.52
C GLY A 77 19.75 3.11 -6.18
N SER A 78 19.28 4.26 -5.70
CA SER A 78 20.15 5.40 -5.37
C SER A 78 20.84 5.29 -4.01
N GLY A 79 20.46 4.31 -3.17
CA GLY A 79 20.95 4.23 -1.78
C GLY A 79 20.56 5.46 -0.95
N GLY A 80 21.13 5.57 0.25
CA GLY A 80 21.00 6.75 1.10
C GLY A 80 19.98 6.64 2.27
N PRO A 81 20.24 7.34 3.38
CA PRO A 81 19.46 7.23 4.61
C PRO A 81 18.01 7.70 4.46
N GLY A 82 17.75 8.68 3.59
CA GLY A 82 16.40 9.17 3.32
C GLY A 82 15.48 8.12 2.68
N THR A 83 16.04 7.26 1.81
CA THR A 83 15.29 6.17 1.18
C THR A 83 14.90 5.10 2.21
N ARG A 84 15.83 4.78 3.12
CA ARG A 84 15.56 3.87 4.25
C ARG A 84 14.47 4.40 5.16
N LEU A 85 14.55 5.68 5.54
CA LEU A 85 13.56 6.31 6.40
C LEU A 85 12.17 6.30 5.75
N SER A 86 12.06 6.66 4.46
CA SER A 86 10.79 6.59 3.72
C SER A 86 10.20 5.18 3.73
N ALA A 87 11.04 4.16 3.54
CA ALA A 87 10.60 2.77 3.56
C ALA A 87 10.13 2.30 4.95
N LEU A 88 10.85 2.68 6.01
CA LEU A 88 10.45 2.40 7.39
C LEU A 88 9.12 3.08 7.74
N LEU A 89 8.97 4.36 7.38
CA LEU A 89 7.72 5.09 7.59
C LEU A 89 6.57 4.43 6.83
N TYR A 90 6.75 4.12 5.54
CA TYR A 90 5.74 3.46 4.75
C TYR A 90 5.32 2.10 5.33
N THR A 91 6.28 1.21 5.61
CA THR A 91 5.99 -0.12 6.18
C THR A 91 5.31 -0.04 7.55
N THR A 92 5.70 0.92 8.39
CA THR A 92 5.08 1.17 9.69
C THR A 92 3.66 1.69 9.54
N SER A 93 3.42 2.66 8.65
CA SER A 93 2.08 3.19 8.37
C SER A 93 1.15 2.11 7.81
N VAL A 94 1.64 1.29 6.87
CA VAL A 94 0.85 0.18 6.32
C VAL A 94 0.57 -0.88 7.38
N ALA A 95 1.53 -1.21 8.24
CA ALA A 95 1.30 -2.14 9.35
C ALA A 95 0.28 -1.58 10.36
N ALA A 96 0.38 -0.31 10.73
CA ALA A 96 -0.56 0.34 11.64
C ALA A 96 -1.99 0.35 11.08
N LEU A 97 -2.16 0.71 9.80
CA LEU A 97 -3.44 0.62 9.11
C LEU A 97 -3.94 -0.82 9.02
N GLY A 98 -3.04 -1.75 8.75
CA GLY A 98 -3.34 -3.18 8.73
C GLY A 98 -3.93 -3.66 10.05
N VAL A 99 -3.34 -3.27 11.18
CA VAL A 99 -3.86 -3.59 12.53
C VAL A 99 -5.20 -2.92 12.78
N LEU A 100 -5.33 -1.62 12.50
CA LEU A 100 -6.57 -0.86 12.73
C LEU A 100 -7.75 -1.39 11.92
N LEU A 101 -7.51 -1.84 10.69
CA LEU A 101 -8.55 -2.29 9.75
C LEU A 101 -8.72 -3.81 9.70
N SER A 102 -7.88 -4.56 10.43
CA SER A 102 -7.93 -6.03 10.49
C SER A 102 -9.27 -6.55 11.02
N SER A 103 -9.92 -5.81 11.94
CA SER A 103 -11.23 -6.19 12.49
C SER A 103 -12.36 -6.05 11.46
N ALA A 104 -12.24 -5.12 10.51
CA ALA A 104 -13.25 -4.87 9.49
C ALA A 104 -13.11 -5.83 8.30
N LEU A 105 -11.89 -6.04 7.79
CA LEU A 105 -11.63 -6.95 6.67
C LEU A 105 -10.34 -7.78 6.93
N PRO A 106 -10.43 -8.87 7.71
CA PRO A 106 -9.26 -9.61 8.19
C PRO A 106 -8.43 -10.22 7.07
N TRP A 107 -9.09 -10.75 6.04
CA TRP A 107 -8.44 -11.42 4.91
C TRP A 107 -7.66 -10.45 4.01
N MET A 108 -8.13 -9.19 3.91
CA MET A 108 -7.56 -8.18 3.03
C MET A 108 -6.38 -7.45 3.71
N TYR A 109 -6.54 -7.10 4.99
CA TYR A 109 -5.51 -6.35 5.73
C TYR A 109 -4.50 -7.25 6.44
N GLY A 110 -4.86 -8.50 6.79
CA GLY A 110 -3.96 -9.44 7.46
C GLY A 110 -2.80 -9.91 6.57
N THR A 111 -3.03 -10.13 5.28
CA THR A 111 -1.97 -10.52 4.33
C THR A 111 -0.99 -9.39 4.05
N GLY A 112 -1.50 -8.15 3.91
CA GLY A 112 -0.68 -6.95 3.79
C GLY A 112 0.15 -6.66 5.06
N LEU A 113 -0.41 -6.93 6.24
CA LEU A 113 0.29 -6.76 7.52
C LEU A 113 1.54 -7.64 7.63
N CYS A 114 1.44 -8.92 7.27
CA CYS A 114 2.58 -9.85 7.31
C CYS A 114 3.72 -9.38 6.39
N LEU A 115 3.39 -8.95 5.16
CA LEU A 115 4.39 -8.43 4.23
C LEU A 115 5.03 -7.12 4.74
N ALA A 116 4.22 -6.22 5.30
CA ALA A 116 4.71 -4.95 5.85
C ALA A 116 5.68 -5.17 7.02
N LEU A 117 5.35 -6.10 7.93
CA LEU A 117 6.22 -6.48 9.05
C LEU A 117 7.50 -7.15 8.57
N ALA A 118 7.43 -8.08 7.61
CA ALA A 118 8.61 -8.70 7.03
C ALA A 118 9.54 -7.67 6.38
N ALA A 119 8.99 -6.72 5.61
CA ALA A 119 9.76 -5.63 5.02
C ALA A 119 10.38 -4.72 6.09
N PHE A 120 9.63 -4.40 7.15
CA PHE A 120 10.11 -3.60 8.28
C PHE A 120 11.29 -4.26 8.99
N VAL A 121 11.19 -5.55 9.33
CA VAL A 121 12.26 -6.29 10.01
C VAL A 121 13.53 -6.33 9.17
N LEU A 122 13.41 -6.58 7.85
CA LEU A 122 14.56 -6.58 6.94
C LEU A 122 15.21 -5.20 6.80
N LEU A 123 14.45 -4.11 6.96
CA LEU A 123 14.98 -2.73 6.92
C LEU A 123 15.55 -2.26 8.27
N ALA A 124 15.03 -2.81 9.36
CA ALA A 124 15.49 -2.55 10.72
C ALA A 124 16.82 -3.27 11.02
N ALA A 125 17.15 -4.34 10.30
CA ALA A 125 18.42 -5.04 10.41
C ALA A 125 19.63 -4.10 10.23
N GLY A 126 20.69 -4.34 11.01
CA GLY A 126 21.92 -3.52 11.02
C GLY A 126 22.59 -3.41 9.64
N GLU A 127 22.70 -4.54 8.93
CA GLU A 127 23.30 -4.64 7.59
C GLU A 127 22.61 -3.72 6.56
N ALA A 128 21.28 -3.56 6.67
CA ALA A 128 20.55 -2.66 5.81
C ALA A 128 20.91 -1.20 6.12
N GLY A 129 21.05 -0.86 7.41
CA GLY A 129 21.49 0.47 7.85
C GLY A 129 22.88 0.83 7.35
N GLU A 130 23.83 -0.09 7.49
CA GLU A 130 25.21 0.10 7.02
C GLU A 130 25.27 0.33 5.51
N TRP A 131 24.48 -0.43 4.74
CA TRP A 131 24.37 -0.23 3.29
C TRP A 131 23.79 1.14 2.91
N PHE A 132 22.72 1.59 3.57
CA PHE A 132 22.10 2.89 3.28
C PHE A 132 22.96 4.07 3.73
N ASP A 133 23.77 3.90 4.77
CA ASP A 133 24.71 4.90 5.29
C ASP A 133 26.05 4.91 4.55
N GLY A 134 26.26 3.98 3.60
CA GLY A 134 27.50 3.85 2.84
C GLY A 134 28.69 3.36 3.67
N ARG A 135 28.44 2.70 4.81
CA ARG A 135 29.45 2.09 5.67
C ARG A 135 29.79 0.68 5.15
N ALA A 136 30.95 0.15 5.53
CA ALA A 136 31.28 -1.24 5.22
C ALA A 136 30.26 -2.16 5.89
N TYR A 137 29.66 -3.06 5.10
CA TYR A 137 28.61 -4.00 5.47
C TYR A 137 29.03 -5.42 5.09
#